data_AF-A0A1J3HYL5-F1
#
_entry.id   AF-A0A1J3HYL5-F1
#
_cell.length_a   1.000
_cell.length_b   1.000
_cell.length_c   1.000
_cell.angle_alpha   90.00
_cell.angle_beta   90.00
_cell.angle_gamma   90.00
#
_symmetry.space_group_name_H-M   'P 1'
#
loop_
_entity.id
_entity.type
_entity.pdbx_description
1 polymer ?
#
loop_
_entity_poly.entity_id
_entity_poly.type
_entity_poly.pdbx_seq_one_letter_code
_entity_poly.pdbx_strand_id
1 'polypeptide(L)'
;KEPKIEGLIVAMSLIGATMITTFSGPVSDKVGRRLMLILSSLLYFLSSIIMFWSPNVYVLLFARLLDGFGIGLAVTLVPIYISETAPSEIRGLLNTFPQFCGSGGMFLSYCLVFGMSLEESPSWRLMLGVLSIPSILYFVLAAFFLPESPRWLVSKGRMDEARQVLQRLRGREDVSGLSFM
;
A
#
# COMPACT_ATOMS: atom_id res chain seq x y z
N LYS A 1 1.42 11.42 -31.16
CA LYS A 1 1.25 11.26 -29.69
C LYS A 1 0.49 12.48 -29.20
N GLU A 2 -0.71 12.32 -28.67
CA GLU A 2 -1.50 13.45 -28.15
C GLU A 2 -1.13 13.70 -26.69
N PRO A 3 -0.35 14.76 -26.36
CA PRO A 3 0.16 14.99 -25.02
C PRO A 3 -0.96 15.20 -23.98
N LYS A 4 -2.15 15.60 -24.44
CA LYS A 4 -3.35 15.78 -23.60
C LYS A 4 -3.84 14.46 -22.97
N ILE A 5 -3.80 13.36 -23.74
CA ILE A 5 -4.26 12.06 -23.26
C ILE A 5 -3.27 11.47 -22.27
N GLU A 6 -1.97 11.56 -22.56
CA GLU A 6 -0.92 11.06 -21.68
C GLU A 6 -0.94 11.79 -20.31
N GLY A 7 -1.11 13.11 -20.31
CA GLY A 7 -1.27 13.89 -19.09
C GLY A 7 -2.52 13.51 -18.28
N LEU A 8 -3.64 13.26 -18.97
CA LEU A 8 -4.88 12.83 -18.32
C LEU A 8 -4.72 11.47 -17.62
N ILE A 9 -4.00 10.52 -18.24
CA ILE A 9 -3.73 9.19 -17.67
C ILE A 9 -3.01 9.29 -16.33
N VAL A 10 -2.00 10.17 -16.23
CA VAL A 10 -1.26 10.39 -14.99
C VAL A 10 -2.12 11.14 -13.96
N ALA A 11 -2.86 12.16 -14.40
CA ALA A 11 -3.73 12.94 -13.54
C ALA A 11 -4.82 12.08 -12.87
N MET A 12 -5.37 11.09 -13.58
CA MET A 12 -6.39 10.18 -13.01
C MET A 12 -5.88 9.40 -11.79
N SER A 13 -4.62 8.98 -11.78
CA SER A 13 -4.03 8.32 -10.60
C SER A 13 -3.89 9.28 -9.42
N LEU A 14 -3.52 10.54 -9.67
CA LEU A 14 -3.40 11.57 -8.63
C LEU A 14 -4.77 11.96 -8.05
N ILE A 15 -5.78 12.08 -8.91
CA ILE A 15 -7.17 12.32 -8.49
C ILE A 15 -7.64 11.16 -7.61
N GLY A 16 -7.42 9.92 -8.06
CA GLY A 16 -7.76 8.73 -7.28
C GLY A 16 -7.11 8.74 -5.90
N ALA A 17 -5.79 8.93 -5.86
CA ALA A 17 -5.03 8.99 -4.62
C ALA A 17 -5.57 10.10 -3.68
N THR A 18 -5.84 11.30 -4.20
CA THR A 18 -6.33 12.43 -3.38
C THR A 18 -7.71 12.15 -2.80
N MET A 19 -8.61 11.56 -3.59
CA MET A 19 -9.95 11.20 -3.12
C MET A 19 -9.85 10.17 -1.99
N ILE A 20 -9.12 9.07 -2.20
CA ILE A 20 -9.08 8.00 -1.20
C ILE A 20 -8.39 8.41 0.09
N THR A 21 -7.32 9.22 0.03
CA THR A 21 -6.59 9.66 1.23
C THR A 21 -7.44 10.56 2.13
N THR A 22 -8.35 11.34 1.53
CA THR A 22 -9.30 12.18 2.29
C THR A 22 -10.28 11.33 3.10
N PHE A 23 -10.71 10.19 2.56
CA PHE A 23 -11.67 9.29 3.22
C PHE A 23 -11.03 8.15 4.02
N SER A 24 -9.77 7.80 3.76
CA SER A 24 -9.14 6.59 4.31
C SER A 24 -8.97 6.63 5.83
N GLY A 25 -8.75 7.80 6.42
CA GLY A 25 -8.55 7.98 7.86
C GLY A 25 -9.75 7.46 8.69
N PRO A 26 -10.93 8.10 8.61
CA PRO A 26 -12.10 7.69 9.38
C PRO A 26 -12.55 6.25 9.09
N VAL A 27 -12.38 5.80 7.84
CA VAL A 27 -12.73 4.43 7.44
C VAL A 27 -11.80 3.41 8.08
N SER A 28 -10.49 3.69 8.11
CA SER A 28 -9.48 2.85 8.78
C SER A 28 -9.69 2.76 10.29
N ASP A 29 -10.22 3.83 10.90
CA ASP A 29 -10.64 3.82 12.31
C ASP A 29 -11.79 2.87 12.59
N LYS A 30 -12.75 2.76 11.68
CA LYS A 30 -13.90 1.88 11.87
C LYS A 30 -13.61 0.43 11.49
N VAL A 31 -12.95 0.23 10.35
CA VAL A 31 -12.80 -1.06 9.66
C VAL A 31 -11.53 -1.82 10.11
N GLY A 32 -10.50 -1.10 10.54
CA GLY A 32 -9.21 -1.68 10.92
C GLY A 32 -8.12 -1.41 9.89
N ARG A 33 -6.89 -1.25 10.38
CA ARG A 33 -5.73 -0.88 9.54
C ARG A 33 -5.33 -2.05 8.64
N ARG A 34 -5.32 -3.27 9.18
CA ARG A 34 -4.90 -4.46 8.45
C ARG A 34 -5.81 -4.72 7.25
N LEU A 35 -7.13 -4.70 7.47
CA LEU A 35 -8.09 -4.94 6.41
C LEU A 35 -7.97 -3.88 5.30
N MET A 36 -7.74 -2.62 5.65
CA MET A 36 -7.55 -1.56 4.66
C MET A 36 -6.25 -1.71 3.85
N LEU A 37 -5.17 -2.22 4.45
CA LEU A 37 -3.92 -2.55 3.74
C LEU A 37 -4.08 -3.78 2.83
N ILE A 38 -4.89 -4.77 3.23
CA ILE A 38 -5.24 -5.90 2.36
C ILE A 38 -6.10 -5.40 1.18
N LEU A 39 -7.09 -4.53 1.44
CA LEU A 39 -7.91 -3.94 0.37
C LEU A 39 -7.06 -3.11 -0.60
N SER A 40 -6.07 -2.35 -0.13
CA SER A 40 -5.18 -1.59 -1.01
C SER A 40 -4.37 -2.51 -1.93
N SER A 41 -3.85 -3.63 -1.40
CA SER A 41 -3.12 -4.62 -2.19
C SER A 41 -4.01 -5.30 -3.24
N LEU A 42 -5.28 -5.56 -2.92
CA LEU A 42 -6.24 -6.11 -3.86
C LEU A 42 -6.58 -5.12 -4.99
N LEU A 43 -6.75 -3.84 -4.66
CA LEU A 43 -6.97 -2.78 -5.65
C LEU A 43 -5.78 -2.64 -6.61
N TYR A 44 -4.56 -2.71 -6.09
CA TYR A 44 -3.33 -2.72 -6.89
C TYR A 44 -3.23 -3.93 -7.82
N PHE A 45 -3.57 -5.12 -7.32
CA PHE A 45 -3.54 -6.32 -8.14
C PHE A 45 -4.58 -6.23 -9.28
N LEU A 46 -5.80 -5.79 -8.93
CA LEU A 46 -6.87 -5.64 -9.90
C LEU A 46 -6.55 -4.54 -10.94
N SER A 47 -5.99 -3.40 -10.51
CA SER A 47 -5.56 -2.33 -11.42
C SER A 47 -4.51 -2.84 -12.40
N SER A 48 -3.51 -3.59 -11.95
CA SER A 48 -2.46 -4.14 -12.81
C SER A 48 -3.00 -5.12 -13.86
N ILE A 49 -3.93 -6.02 -13.49
CA ILE A 49 -4.59 -6.91 -14.46
C ILE A 49 -5.39 -6.12 -15.49
N ILE A 50 -6.17 -5.13 -15.06
CA ILE A 50 -6.97 -4.32 -15.97
C ILE A 50 -6.06 -3.51 -16.91
N MET A 51 -4.92 -2.99 -16.42
CA MET A 51 -3.94 -2.32 -17.27
C MET A 51 -3.32 -3.27 -18.30
N PHE A 52 -3.02 -4.52 -17.91
CA PHE A 52 -2.44 -5.53 -18.80
C PHE A 52 -3.38 -5.88 -19.96
N TRP A 53 -4.68 -6.02 -19.68
CA TRP A 53 -5.71 -6.35 -20.67
C TRP A 53 -6.39 -5.14 -21.32
N SER A 54 -5.93 -3.92 -21.03
CA SER A 54 -6.61 -2.70 -21.48
C SER A 54 -6.70 -2.61 -23.02
N PRO A 55 -7.92 -2.68 -23.60
CA PRO A 55 -8.13 -2.59 -25.05
C PRO A 55 -8.32 -1.14 -25.52
N ASN A 56 -8.72 -0.23 -24.62
CA ASN A 56 -9.06 1.16 -24.93
C ASN A 56 -8.53 2.10 -23.84
N VAL A 57 -8.29 3.37 -24.18
CA VAL A 57 -7.80 4.43 -23.29
C VAL A 57 -8.74 4.62 -22.09
N TYR A 58 -10.06 4.50 -22.27
CA TYR A 58 -11.02 4.63 -21.16
C TYR A 58 -10.84 3.55 -20.08
N VAL A 59 -10.53 2.32 -20.49
CA VAL A 59 -10.25 1.21 -19.56
C VAL A 59 -8.93 1.47 -18.82
N LEU A 60 -7.93 2.01 -19.52
CA LEU A 60 -6.67 2.43 -18.92
C LEU A 60 -6.85 3.55 -17.89
N LEU A 61 -7.69 4.55 -18.19
CA LEU A 61 -8.02 5.63 -17.25
C LEU A 61 -8.70 5.10 -15.98
N PHE A 62 -9.65 4.17 -16.14
CA PHE A 62 -10.30 3.52 -15.02
C PHE A 62 -9.32 2.69 -14.18
N ALA A 63 -8.45 1.92 -14.83
CA ALA A 63 -7.41 1.16 -14.14
C ALA A 63 -6.47 2.07 -13.35
N ARG A 64 -6.11 3.24 -13.90
CA ARG A 64 -5.27 4.25 -13.24
C ARG A 64 -5.93 4.91 -12.05
N LEU A 65 -7.25 5.09 -12.10
CA LEU A 65 -8.02 5.56 -10.95
C LEU A 65 -7.98 4.54 -9.81
N LEU A 66 -8.22 3.25 -10.12
CA LEU A 66 -8.15 2.15 -9.15
C LEU A 66 -6.74 2.01 -8.55
N ASP A 67 -5.72 2.14 -9.39
CA ASP A 67 -4.33 2.14 -8.97
C ASP A 67 -4.04 3.29 -7.99
N GLY A 68 -4.53 4.49 -8.31
CA GLY A 68 -4.48 5.66 -7.42
C GLY A 68 -5.14 5.40 -6.07
N PHE A 69 -6.26 4.68 -6.04
CA PHE A 69 -6.90 4.27 -4.78
C PHE A 69 -6.03 3.32 -3.96
N GLY A 70 -5.39 2.33 -4.60
CA GLY A 70 -4.45 1.43 -3.96
C GLY A 70 -3.24 2.16 -3.37
N ILE A 71 -2.59 3.01 -4.19
CA ILE A 71 -1.43 3.83 -3.79
C ILE A 71 -1.80 4.72 -2.60
N GLY A 72 -2.91 5.46 -2.69
CA GLY A 72 -3.31 6.43 -1.67
C GLY A 72 -3.60 5.76 -0.32
N LEU A 73 -4.24 4.60 -0.32
CA LEU A 73 -4.45 3.81 0.90
C LEU A 73 -3.13 3.35 1.50
N ALA A 74 -2.23 2.78 0.70
CA ALA A 74 -0.95 2.28 1.20
C ALA A 74 -0.09 3.42 1.79
N VAL A 75 0.07 4.53 1.07
CA VAL A 75 0.89 5.68 1.49
C VAL A 75 0.38 6.31 2.79
N THR A 76 -0.93 6.33 3.01
CA THR A 76 -1.50 6.89 4.25
C THR A 76 -1.47 5.91 5.41
N LEU A 77 -1.81 4.64 5.17
CA LEU A 77 -2.03 3.67 6.24
C LEU A 77 -0.75 2.99 6.72
N VAL A 78 0.24 2.78 5.85
CA VAL A 78 1.52 2.17 6.23
C VAL A 78 2.23 2.96 7.35
N PRO A 79 2.47 4.29 7.21
CA PRO A 79 3.14 5.04 8.27
C PRO A 79 2.31 5.12 9.56
N ILE A 80 0.97 5.18 9.44
CA ILE A 80 0.06 5.14 10.60
C ILE A 80 0.22 3.81 11.34
N TYR A 81 0.13 2.69 10.62
CA TYR A 81 0.26 1.35 11.17
C TYR A 81 1.63 1.15 11.85
N ILE A 82 2.70 1.62 11.21
CA ILE A 82 4.05 1.60 11.81
C ILE A 82 4.09 2.46 13.06
N SER A 83 3.51 3.67 13.05
CA SER A 83 3.49 4.52 14.24
C SER A 83 2.74 3.88 15.42
N GLU A 84 1.69 3.09 15.14
CA GLU A 84 0.88 2.40 16.16
C GLU A 84 1.55 1.14 16.71
N THR A 85 2.39 0.47 15.92
CA THR A 85 3.05 -0.79 16.30
C THR A 85 4.50 -0.61 16.77
N ALA A 86 5.20 0.41 16.29
CA ALA A 86 6.61 0.63 16.56
C ALA A 86 6.88 1.09 18.01
N PRO A 87 7.96 0.59 18.64
CA PRO A 87 8.51 1.17 19.87
C PRO A 87 8.93 2.63 19.66
N SER A 88 8.81 3.46 20.69
CA SER A 88 9.17 4.89 20.65
C SER A 88 10.61 5.14 20.22
N GLU A 89 11.53 4.23 20.55
CA GLU A 89 12.97 4.34 20.29
C GLU A 89 13.33 4.17 18.81
N ILE A 90 12.65 3.26 18.09
CA ILE A 90 12.97 2.92 16.69
C ILE A 90 11.88 3.36 15.70
N ARG A 91 10.84 4.07 16.16
CA ARG A 91 9.73 4.54 15.32
C ARG A 91 10.20 5.36 14.13
N GLY A 92 11.20 6.23 14.31
CA GLY A 92 11.76 7.03 13.22
C GLY A 92 12.41 6.18 12.13
N LEU A 93 13.19 5.17 12.54
CA LEU A 93 13.85 4.23 11.62
C LEU A 93 12.81 3.40 10.86
N LEU A 94 11.84 2.83 11.57
CA LEU A 94 10.77 2.04 10.97
C LEU A 94 9.91 2.84 10.00
N ASN A 95 9.67 4.13 10.27
CA ASN A 95 8.90 4.99 9.37
C ASN A 95 9.68 5.37 8.10
N THR A 96 11.02 5.33 8.16
CA THR A 96 11.88 5.59 6.99
C THR A 96 11.94 4.38 6.06
N PHE A 97 11.76 3.17 6.60
CA PHE A 97 11.87 1.91 5.85
C PHE A 97 10.91 1.81 4.64
N PRO A 98 9.60 2.14 4.75
CA PRO A 98 8.71 2.18 3.59
C PRO A 98 9.16 3.14 2.49
N GLN A 99 9.70 4.31 2.86
CA GLN A 99 10.19 5.29 1.88
C GLN A 99 11.45 4.81 1.17
N PHE A 100 12.34 4.14 1.91
CA PHE A 100 13.51 3.48 1.33
C PHE A 100 13.10 2.37 0.35
N CYS A 101 12.18 1.48 0.77
CA CYS A 101 11.63 0.44 -0.11
C CYS A 101 10.93 1.02 -1.34
N GLY A 102 10.14 2.10 -1.18
CA GLY A 102 9.47 2.78 -2.28
C GLY A 102 10.46 3.37 -3.29
N SER A 103 11.53 4.01 -2.79
CA SER A 103 12.61 4.56 -3.64
C SER A 103 13.37 3.47 -4.36
N GLY A 104 13.70 2.37 -3.68
CA GLY A 104 14.32 1.18 -4.28
C GLY A 104 13.44 0.53 -5.34
N GLY A 105 12.13 0.42 -5.09
CA GLY A 105 11.16 -0.07 -6.06
C GLY A 105 11.06 0.81 -7.30
N MET A 106 11.08 2.14 -7.14
CA MET A 106 11.10 3.09 -8.25
C MET A 106 12.39 2.95 -9.08
N PHE A 107 13.54 2.81 -8.42
CA PHE A 107 14.81 2.56 -9.11
C PHE A 107 14.78 1.27 -9.93
N LEU A 108 14.35 0.15 -9.34
CA LEU A 108 14.21 -1.13 -10.04
C LEU A 108 13.23 -1.04 -11.22
N SER A 109 12.13 -0.30 -11.06
CA SER A 109 11.17 -0.06 -12.14
C SER A 109 11.83 0.64 -13.33
N TYR A 110 12.64 1.68 -13.09
CA TYR A 110 13.37 2.34 -14.17
C TYR A 110 14.39 1.42 -14.85
N CYS A 111 15.11 0.58 -14.09
CA CYS A 111 16.01 -0.41 -14.67
C CYS A 111 15.28 -1.42 -15.56
N LEU A 112 14.13 -1.93 -15.12
CA LEU A 112 13.31 -2.87 -15.89
C LEU A 112 12.77 -2.23 -17.16
N VAL A 113 12.21 -1.03 -17.07
CA VAL A 113 11.69 -0.28 -18.23
C VAL A 113 12.81 0.00 -19.22
N PHE A 114 13.99 0.41 -18.74
CA PHE A 114 15.16 0.61 -19.60
C PHE A 114 15.58 -0.68 -20.31
N GLY A 115 15.67 -1.80 -19.59
CA GLY A 115 16.00 -3.11 -20.15
C GLY A 115 14.99 -3.57 -21.22
N MET A 116 13.69 -3.46 -20.94
CA MET A 116 12.63 -3.82 -21.90
C MET A 116 12.51 -2.85 -23.07
N SER A 117 13.00 -1.61 -22.93
CA SER A 117 13.01 -0.63 -24.02
C SER A 117 14.11 -0.90 -25.05
N LEU A 118 15.10 -1.71 -24.71
CA LEU A 118 16.18 -2.14 -25.61
C LEU A 118 15.78 -3.34 -26.48
N GLU A 119 14.63 -3.95 -26.24
CA GLU A 119 14.10 -5.07 -27.00
C GLU A 119 13.50 -4.60 -28.35
N GLU A 120 13.52 -5.46 -29.38
CA GLU A 120 13.03 -5.10 -30.72
C GLU A 120 11.52 -4.79 -30.77
N SER A 121 10.74 -5.27 -29.79
CA SER A 121 9.28 -5.06 -29.72
C SER A 121 8.81 -4.63 -28.32
N PRO A 122 9.07 -3.38 -27.92
CA PRO A 122 8.77 -2.89 -26.58
C PRO A 122 7.27 -2.89 -26.31
N SER A 123 6.83 -3.80 -25.45
CA SER A 123 5.43 -3.95 -25.06
C SER A 123 5.15 -3.26 -23.74
N TRP A 124 4.62 -2.04 -23.79
CA TRP A 124 4.23 -1.26 -22.59
C TRP A 124 3.26 -2.01 -21.67
N ARG A 125 2.47 -2.94 -22.23
CA ARG A 125 1.58 -3.82 -21.46
C ARG A 125 2.36 -4.75 -20.54
N LEU A 126 3.45 -5.34 -21.02
CA LEU A 126 4.32 -6.19 -20.20
C LEU A 126 5.04 -5.35 -19.15
N MET A 127 5.50 -4.14 -19.50
CA MET A 127 6.12 -3.21 -18.54
C MET A 127 5.18 -2.88 -17.37
N LEU A 128 3.88 -2.69 -17.64
CA LEU A 128 2.88 -2.46 -16.59
C LEU A 128 2.42 -3.75 -15.90
N GLY A 129 2.40 -4.88 -16.62
CA GLY A 129 2.01 -6.18 -16.08
C GLY A 129 3.00 -6.74 -15.07
N VAL A 130 4.29 -6.41 -15.20
CA VAL A 130 5.32 -6.82 -14.22
C VAL A 130 5.04 -6.26 -12.82
N LEU A 131 4.27 -5.16 -12.69
CA LEU A 131 3.82 -4.67 -11.38
C LEU A 131 2.89 -5.65 -10.66
N SER A 132 2.24 -6.57 -11.35
CA SER A 132 1.40 -7.60 -10.72
C SER A 132 2.20 -8.48 -9.76
N ILE A 133 3.49 -8.74 -10.05
CA ILE A 133 4.35 -9.61 -9.22
C ILE A 133 4.57 -9.03 -7.82
N PRO A 134 5.09 -7.80 -7.64
CA PRO A 134 5.23 -7.20 -6.32
C PRO A 134 3.88 -6.95 -5.63
N SER A 135 2.79 -6.71 -6.37
CA SER A 135 1.44 -6.57 -5.78
C SER A 135 0.94 -7.87 -5.14
N ILE A 136 1.14 -9.02 -5.80
CA ILE A 136 0.80 -10.33 -5.21
C ILE A 136 1.66 -10.59 -3.98
N LEU A 137 2.98 -10.34 -4.07
CA LEU A 137 3.88 -10.51 -2.94
C LEU A 137 3.43 -9.66 -1.75
N TYR A 138 3.08 -8.39 -2.00
CA TYR A 138 2.55 -7.49 -0.97
C TYR A 138 1.23 -8.00 -0.38
N PHE A 139 0.29 -8.49 -1.20
CA PHE A 139 -0.96 -9.07 -0.73
C PHE A 139 -0.71 -10.29 0.18
N VAL A 140 0.15 -11.21 -0.23
CA VAL A 140 0.49 -12.41 0.56
C VAL A 140 1.14 -11.99 1.88
N LEU A 141 2.11 -11.07 1.85
CA LEU A 141 2.76 -10.61 3.08
C LEU A 141 1.78 -9.90 4.01
N ALA A 142 0.93 -9.03 3.49
CA ALA A 142 -0.08 -8.31 4.27
C ALA A 142 -1.14 -9.26 4.86
N ALA A 143 -1.56 -10.28 4.11
CA ALA A 143 -2.58 -11.24 4.55
C ALA A 143 -2.06 -12.16 5.66
N PHE A 144 -0.84 -12.70 5.51
CA PHE A 144 -0.31 -13.73 6.41
C PHE A 144 0.51 -13.19 7.59
N PHE A 145 1.26 -12.10 7.41
CA PHE A 145 2.23 -11.65 8.41
C PHE A 145 1.81 -10.40 9.18
N LEU A 146 0.81 -9.65 8.70
CA LEU A 146 0.43 -8.39 9.32
C LEU A 146 -0.57 -8.62 10.47
N PRO A 147 -0.20 -8.42 11.75
CA PRO A 147 -1.17 -8.46 12.83
C PRO A 147 -2.14 -7.26 12.75
N GLU A 148 -3.25 -7.33 13.48
CA GLU A 148 -4.14 -6.19 13.61
C GLU A 148 -3.48 -5.09 14.45
N SER A 149 -3.83 -3.81 14.19
CA SER A 149 -3.29 -2.70 14.98
C SER A 149 -3.71 -2.83 16.46
N PRO A 150 -2.76 -2.81 17.41
CA PRO A 150 -3.07 -2.85 18.84
C PRO A 150 -4.02 -1.72 19.28
N ARG A 151 -3.84 -0.51 18.75
CA ARG A 151 -4.73 0.63 19.05
C ARG A 151 -6.16 0.37 18.57
N TRP A 152 -6.32 -0.23 17.40
CA TRP A 152 -7.64 -0.57 16.88
C TRP A 152 -8.30 -1.69 17.70
N LEU A 153 -7.55 -2.69 18.15
CA LEU A 153 -8.07 -3.75 19.03
C LEU A 153 -8.57 -3.16 20.37
N VAL A 154 -7.83 -2.21 20.94
CA VAL A 154 -8.24 -1.49 22.16
C VAL A 154 -9.50 -0.66 21.93
N SER A 155 -9.61 0.04 20.80
CA SER A 155 -10.81 0.85 20.49
C SER A 155 -12.08 -0.01 20.27
N LYS A 156 -11.91 -1.29 19.96
CA LYS A 156 -13.00 -2.29 19.87
C LYS A 156 -13.26 -3.05 21.17
N GLY A 157 -12.57 -2.71 22.26
CA GLY A 157 -12.71 -3.37 23.56
C GLY A 157 -12.03 -4.75 23.65
N ARG A 158 -11.23 -5.15 22.66
CA ARG A 158 -10.54 -6.46 22.61
C ARG A 158 -9.17 -6.37 23.28
N MET A 159 -9.17 -6.13 24.59
CA MET A 159 -7.95 -5.87 25.37
C MET A 159 -6.98 -7.05 25.41
N ASP A 160 -7.49 -8.29 25.50
CA ASP A 160 -6.66 -9.49 25.57
C ASP A 160 -5.86 -9.71 24.28
N GLU A 161 -6.51 -9.51 23.13
CA GLU A 161 -5.85 -9.62 21.83
C GLU A 161 -4.84 -8.50 21.60
N ALA A 162 -5.17 -7.28 22.02
CA ALA A 162 -4.23 -6.16 21.97
C ALA A 162 -2.98 -6.47 22.80
N ARG A 163 -3.14 -7.08 23.98
CA ARG A 163 -2.02 -7.52 24.84
C ARG A 163 -1.18 -8.60 24.16
N GLN A 164 -1.80 -9.61 23.55
CA GLN A 164 -1.07 -10.66 22.82
C GLN A 164 -0.28 -10.11 21.63
N VAL A 165 -0.85 -9.20 20.84
CA VAL A 165 -0.14 -8.56 19.72
C VAL A 165 1.02 -7.71 20.23
N LEU A 166 0.82 -6.94 21.31
CA LEU A 166 1.88 -6.15 21.94
C LEU A 166 3.00 -7.02 22.52
N GLN A 167 2.66 -8.15 23.15
CA GLN A 167 3.64 -9.12 23.66
C GLN A 167 4.48 -9.72 22.53
N ARG A 168 3.85 -10.06 21.39
CA ARG A 168 4.57 -10.52 20.18
C ARG A 168 5.47 -9.44 19.58
N LEU A 169 5.00 -8.20 19.52
CA LEU A 169 5.76 -7.08 18.94
C LEU A 169 6.90 -6.58 19.83
N ARG A 170 6.74 -6.62 21.15
CA ARG A 170 7.73 -6.09 22.13
C ARG A 170 8.58 -7.17 22.81
N GLY A 171 8.24 -8.44 22.66
CA GLY A 171 9.00 -9.57 23.23
C GLY A 171 9.07 -9.57 24.76
N ARG A 172 8.15 -8.89 25.47
CA ARG A 172 8.09 -8.88 26.95
C ARG A 172 6.74 -9.39 27.44
N GLU A 173 6.76 -10.30 28.42
CA GLU A 173 5.57 -10.95 29.00
C GLU A 173 4.71 -9.98 29.85
N ASP A 174 5.32 -8.92 30.41
CA ASP A 174 4.61 -7.94 31.24
C ASP A 174 4.31 -6.63 30.50
N VAL A 175 3.04 -6.45 30.11
CA VAL A 175 2.49 -5.19 29.56
C VAL A 175 1.58 -4.49 30.58
N SER A 176 1.70 -4.87 31.85
CA SER A 176 0.84 -4.42 32.96
C SER A 176 1.06 -2.95 33.38
N GLY A 177 2.14 -2.31 32.91
CA GLY A 177 2.60 -1.00 33.42
C GLY A 177 2.55 0.19 32.46
N LEU A 178 2.09 0.04 31.22
CA LEU A 178 2.08 1.17 30.27
C LEU A 178 0.72 1.84 30.24
N SER A 179 0.56 2.80 31.16
CA SER A 179 -0.45 3.85 31.10
C SER A 179 -0.49 4.42 29.68
N PHE A 180 -1.66 4.34 29.04
CA PHE A 180 -1.99 5.18 27.91
C PHE A 180 -1.90 6.64 28.40
N MET A 181 -0.80 7.31 28.06
CA MET A 181 -0.61 8.74 28.28
C MET A 181 -0.38 9.41 26.93
#